data_AF-A0A1Q6V8C4-F1
#
_entry.id   AF-A0A1Q6V8C4-F1
#
_cell.length_a   1.000
_cell.length_b   1.000
_cell.length_c   1.000
_cell.angle_alpha   90.00
_cell.angle_beta   90.00
_cell.angle_gamma   90.00
#
_symmetry.space_group_name_H-M   'P 1'
#
loop_
_entity.id
_entity.type
_entity.pdbx_description
1 polymer ?
#
loop_
_entity_poly.entity_id
_entity_poly.type
_entity_poly.pdbx_seq_one_letter_code
_entity_poly.pdbx_strand_id
1 'polypeptide(L)'
;MKFPFFLFILLGIANAFASDLDFTLVNQTARSFEGLYVTASDNRDWDANLLLDGKVLAAGGKIQVRFKSNAKSETWDFNLVDDEGLSVTFDKVKLAGVDTVTLNDVNGKITAEIE
;
A
#
# COMPACT_ATOMS: atom_id res chain seq x y z
N MET A 1 28.11 -38.26 30.70
CA MET A 1 27.46 -38.67 29.43
C MET A 1 26.44 -37.60 29.09
N LYS A 2 26.65 -36.82 28.01
CA LYS A 2 25.95 -36.97 26.69
C LYS A 2 24.43 -36.84 26.90
N PHE A 3 23.72 -35.80 26.47
CA PHE A 3 23.61 -35.28 25.10
C PHE A 3 23.20 -33.78 25.11
N PRO A 4 23.79 -32.89 24.29
CA PRO A 4 23.20 -31.59 24.03
C PRO A 4 22.02 -31.77 23.06
N PHE A 5 20.82 -31.41 23.51
CA PHE A 5 19.63 -31.35 22.68
C PHE A 5 19.76 -30.13 21.74
N PHE A 6 20.26 -30.36 20.53
CA PHE A 6 20.25 -29.35 19.46
C PHE A 6 18.83 -29.29 18.89
N LEU A 7 18.07 -28.27 19.27
CA LEU A 7 16.81 -27.92 18.61
C LEU A 7 17.14 -27.17 17.32
N PHE A 8 17.10 -27.86 16.19
CA PHE A 8 17.13 -27.25 14.87
C PHE A 8 15.73 -26.69 14.57
N ILE A 9 15.56 -25.37 14.71
CA ILE A 9 14.38 -24.65 14.21
C ILE A 9 14.60 -24.45 12.70
N LEU A 10 13.89 -25.23 11.87
CA LEU A 10 13.70 -24.89 10.46
C LEU A 10 12.81 -23.64 10.39
N LEU A 11 13.41 -22.46 10.22
CA LEU A 11 12.70 -21.28 9.74
C LEU A 11 12.32 -21.51 8.27
N GLY A 12 11.10 -22.00 8.06
CA GLY A 12 10.49 -22.02 6.74
C GLY A 12 10.34 -20.58 6.24
N ILE A 13 11.03 -20.24 5.16
CA ILE A 13 10.84 -18.96 4.48
C ILE A 13 9.46 -19.04 3.82
N ALA A 14 8.46 -18.43 4.44
CA ALA A 14 7.15 -18.27 3.81
C ALA A 14 7.32 -17.33 2.62
N ASN A 15 7.43 -17.90 1.42
CA ASN A 15 7.32 -17.13 0.18
C ASN A 15 5.88 -16.64 0.07
N ALA A 16 5.60 -15.42 0.51
CA ALA A 16 4.36 -14.74 0.19
C ALA A 16 4.37 -14.49 -1.32
N PHE A 17 3.49 -15.17 -2.06
CA PHE A 17 3.24 -14.84 -3.46
C PHE A 17 2.65 -13.43 -3.52
N ALA A 18 3.20 -12.57 -4.39
CA ALA A 18 2.67 -11.24 -4.62
C ALA A 18 1.25 -11.36 -5.19
N SER A 19 0.32 -10.58 -4.65
CA SER A 19 -1.00 -10.44 -5.25
C SER A 19 -0.87 -9.74 -6.61
N ASP A 20 -1.77 -10.03 -7.56
CA ASP A 20 -1.91 -9.26 -8.80
C ASP A 20 -2.37 -7.80 -8.55
N LEU A 21 -2.69 -7.48 -7.28
CA LEU A 21 -3.02 -6.15 -6.80
C LEU A 21 -1.85 -5.46 -6.07
N ASP A 22 -0.71 -6.14 -5.91
CA ASP A 22 0.46 -5.52 -5.27
C ASP A 22 1.11 -4.54 -6.24
N PHE A 23 1.25 -3.27 -5.85
CA PHE A 23 1.89 -2.24 -6.67
C PHE A 23 2.90 -1.40 -5.87
N THR A 24 3.78 -0.70 -6.58
CA THR A 24 4.65 0.32 -5.98
C THR A 24 3.92 1.66 -5.97
N LEU A 25 3.73 2.25 -4.80
CA LEU A 25 3.22 3.62 -4.67
C LEU A 25 4.40 4.59 -4.58
N VAL A 26 4.53 5.48 -5.54
CA VAL A 26 5.56 6.53 -5.61
C VAL A 26 4.92 7.87 -5.30
N ASN A 27 5.56 8.65 -4.44
CA ASN A 27 5.12 10.00 -4.09
C ASN A 27 6.07 11.03 -4.70
N GLN A 28 5.71 11.63 -5.82
CA GLN A 28 6.46 12.74 -6.44
C GLN A 28 5.95 14.12 -6.00
N THR A 29 5.04 14.16 -5.03
CA THR A 29 4.56 15.41 -4.44
C THR A 29 5.57 15.97 -3.45
N ALA A 30 5.40 17.23 -3.04
CA ALA A 30 6.19 17.83 -1.96
C ALA A 30 5.68 17.48 -0.55
N ARG A 31 4.62 16.66 -0.44
CA ARG A 31 3.96 16.30 0.82
C ARG A 31 4.40 14.91 1.29
N SER A 32 4.31 14.67 2.59
CA SER A 32 4.46 13.33 3.15
C SER A 32 3.09 12.82 3.60
N PHE A 33 2.80 11.55 3.38
CA PHE A 33 1.52 10.95 3.77
C PHE A 33 1.74 9.93 4.90
N GLU A 34 0.95 10.04 5.96
CA GLU A 34 0.96 9.15 7.13
C GLU A 34 -0.22 8.16 7.16
N GLY A 35 -1.22 8.39 6.31
CA GLY A 35 -2.31 7.45 6.06
C GLY A 35 -2.36 6.98 4.61
N LEU A 36 -2.49 5.67 4.42
CA LEU A 36 -2.93 5.06 3.16
C LEU A 36 -4.03 4.05 3.49
N TYR A 37 -5.25 4.36 3.07
CA TYR A 37 -6.42 3.51 3.24
C TYR A 37 -6.87 3.01 1.86
N VAL A 38 -7.34 1.78 1.80
CA VAL A 38 -7.84 1.15 0.56
C VAL A 38 -9.15 0.45 0.87
N THR A 39 -10.08 0.44 -0.07
CA THR A 39 -11.29 -0.40 0.02
C THR A 39 -11.79 -0.75 -1.37
N ALA A 40 -12.54 -1.84 -1.50
CA ALA A 40 -13.23 -2.13 -2.76
C ALA A 40 -14.26 -1.02 -3.02
N SER A 41 -14.39 -0.53 -4.25
CA SER A 41 -15.27 0.63 -4.54
C SER A 41 -16.76 0.38 -4.32
N ASP A 42 -17.18 -0.87 -4.14
CA ASP A 42 -18.54 -1.26 -3.77
C ASP A 42 -18.74 -1.40 -2.25
N ASN A 43 -17.65 -1.36 -1.49
CA ASN A 43 -17.65 -1.32 -0.04
C ASN A 43 -17.76 0.12 0.47
N ARG A 44 -18.51 0.33 1.55
CA ARG A 44 -18.73 1.65 2.15
C ARG A 44 -17.80 1.96 3.31
N ASP A 45 -17.09 0.95 3.80
CA ASP A 45 -16.18 1.07 4.92
C ASP A 45 -14.73 1.00 4.43
N TRP A 46 -13.86 1.85 4.99
CA TRP A 46 -12.42 1.81 4.76
C TRP A 46 -11.78 0.65 5.52
N ASP A 47 -10.83 -0.05 4.90
CA ASP A 47 -9.96 -0.98 5.63
C ASP A 47 -8.94 -0.24 6.51
N ALA A 48 -8.18 -1.00 7.29
CA ALA A 48 -7.09 -0.48 8.11
C ALA A 48 -6.01 0.25 7.29
N ASN A 49 -5.34 1.22 7.93
CA ASN A 49 -4.18 1.91 7.35
C ASN A 49 -3.10 0.89 6.92
N LEU A 50 -2.64 1.01 5.69
CA LEU A 50 -1.58 0.17 5.12
C LEU A 50 -0.18 0.68 5.48
N LEU A 51 -0.05 1.93 5.95
CA LEU A 51 1.19 2.47 6.52
C LEU A 51 1.33 2.04 7.98
N LEU A 52 1.87 0.84 8.18
CA LEU A 52 2.09 0.24 9.50
C LEU A 52 3.43 0.65 10.11
N ASP A 53 3.56 0.48 11.43
CA ASP A 53 4.81 0.64 12.20
C ASP A 53 5.46 2.03 12.07
N GLY A 54 4.63 3.08 11.98
CA GLY A 54 5.12 4.46 11.84
C GLY A 54 5.74 4.75 10.47
N LYS A 55 5.50 3.90 9.47
CA LYS A 55 5.89 4.21 8.09
C LYS A 55 5.16 5.45 7.61
N VAL A 56 5.90 6.28 6.89
CA VAL A 56 5.41 7.47 6.22
C VAL A 56 5.81 7.36 4.76
N LEU A 57 4.88 7.64 3.86
CA LEU A 57 5.19 7.83 2.45
C LEU A 57 5.73 9.25 2.28
N ALA A 58 7.03 9.42 2.52
CA ALA A 58 7.71 10.70 2.44
C ALA A 58 7.65 11.31 1.03
N ALA A 59 7.78 12.63 0.95
CA ALA A 59 7.97 13.35 -0.31
C ALA A 59 9.17 12.77 -1.10
N GLY A 60 8.97 12.50 -2.39
CA GLY A 60 9.95 11.81 -3.25
C GLY A 60 10.15 10.32 -2.95
N GLY A 61 9.44 9.79 -1.94
CA GLY A 61 9.57 8.41 -1.48
C GLY A 61 8.74 7.42 -2.28
N LYS A 62 8.93 6.14 -1.97
CA LYS A 62 8.09 5.05 -2.48
C LYS A 62 7.91 3.95 -1.45
N ILE A 63 6.80 3.25 -1.54
CA ILE A 63 6.52 2.06 -0.73
C ILE A 63 5.94 0.94 -1.60
N GLN A 64 6.09 -0.29 -1.14
CA GLN A 64 5.37 -1.41 -1.69
C GLN A 64 4.03 -1.55 -0.98
N VAL A 65 2.93 -1.44 -1.72
CA VAL A 65 1.58 -1.73 -1.23
C VAL A 65 1.33 -3.23 -1.42
N ARG A 66 0.85 -3.89 -0.37
CA ARG A 66 0.60 -5.34 -0.35
C ARG A 66 -0.85 -5.62 -0.02
N PHE A 67 -1.55 -6.28 -0.93
CA PHE A 67 -2.94 -6.69 -0.73
C PHE A 67 -3.01 -8.04 -0.02
N LYS A 68 -4.11 -8.26 0.70
CA LYS A 68 -4.45 -9.59 1.19
C LYS A 68 -4.69 -10.51 -0.01
N SER A 69 -4.19 -11.75 0.06
CA SER A 69 -4.25 -12.72 -1.05
C SER A 69 -5.67 -13.12 -1.50
N ASN A 70 -6.70 -12.77 -0.73
CA ASN A 70 -8.11 -13.04 -1.04
C ASN A 70 -8.90 -11.81 -1.52
N ALA A 71 -8.25 -10.67 -1.74
CA ALA A 71 -8.86 -9.48 -2.34
C ALA A 71 -9.25 -9.75 -3.81
N LYS A 72 -10.51 -9.47 -4.19
CA LYS A 72 -11.08 -9.85 -5.51
C LYS A 72 -11.92 -8.77 -6.20
N SER A 73 -11.81 -7.50 -5.81
CA SER A 73 -12.57 -6.42 -6.48
C SER A 73 -11.94 -6.01 -7.81
N GLU A 74 -12.77 -5.65 -8.78
CA GLU A 74 -12.35 -5.08 -10.08
C GLU A 74 -11.85 -3.64 -9.94
N THR A 75 -12.45 -2.87 -9.03
CA THR A 75 -12.09 -1.47 -8.76
C THR A 75 -11.90 -1.22 -7.26
N TRP A 76 -10.99 -0.31 -6.98
CA TRP A 76 -10.56 0.04 -5.64
C TRP A 76 -10.55 1.54 -5.46
N ASP A 77 -10.92 1.97 -4.26
CA ASP A 77 -10.77 3.33 -3.81
C ASP A 77 -9.59 3.39 -2.86
N PHE A 78 -8.78 4.44 -2.93
CA PHE A 78 -7.73 4.67 -1.95
C PHE A 78 -7.69 6.12 -1.48
N ASN A 79 -7.39 6.30 -0.19
CA ASN A 79 -7.36 7.59 0.47
C ASN A 79 -6.00 7.82 1.13
N LEU A 80 -5.40 8.97 0.82
CA LEU A 80 -4.12 9.43 1.38
C LEU A 80 -4.36 10.57 2.36
N VAL A 81 -3.72 10.51 3.52
CA VAL A 81 -3.84 11.52 4.59
C VAL A 81 -2.45 12.03 4.97
N ASP A 82 -2.27 13.35 5.02
CA ASP A 82 -1.07 13.99 5.57
C ASP A 82 -1.27 14.45 7.03
N ASP A 83 -0.19 14.86 7.67
CA ASP A 83 -0.16 15.33 9.06
C ASP A 83 -0.78 16.73 9.25
N GLU A 84 -1.08 17.43 8.16
CA GLU A 84 -1.75 18.74 8.14
C GLU A 84 -3.28 18.62 7.99
N GLY A 85 -3.80 17.40 7.84
CA GLY A 85 -5.23 17.11 7.72
C GLY A 85 -5.77 17.12 6.29
N LEU A 86 -4.91 17.18 5.27
CA LEU A 86 -5.31 16.92 3.88
C LEU A 86 -5.77 15.46 3.75
N SER A 87 -6.88 15.25 3.06
CA SER A 87 -7.36 13.92 2.66
C SER A 87 -7.63 13.91 1.17
N VAL A 88 -6.97 13.02 0.43
CA VAL A 88 -7.14 12.88 -1.03
C VAL A 88 -7.63 11.47 -1.33
N THR A 89 -8.82 11.39 -1.94
CA THR A 89 -9.44 10.13 -2.36
C THR A 89 -9.34 9.96 -3.87
N PHE A 90 -9.00 8.74 -4.30
CA PHE A 90 -9.02 8.29 -5.68
C PHE A 90 -10.04 7.17 -5.82
N ASP A 91 -11.10 7.43 -6.58
CA ASP A 91 -12.23 6.51 -6.70
C ASP A 91 -12.14 5.64 -7.96
N LYS A 92 -12.61 4.39 -7.84
CA LYS A 92 -12.83 3.41 -8.92
C LYS A 92 -11.60 3.12 -9.77
N VAL A 93 -10.45 2.98 -9.10
CA VAL A 93 -9.18 2.69 -9.75
C VAL A 93 -9.05 1.20 -10.04
N LYS A 94 -8.63 0.86 -11.26
CA LYS A 94 -8.30 -0.53 -11.64
C LYS A 94 -6.85 -0.80 -11.28
N LEU A 95 -6.62 -1.64 -10.28
CA LEU A 95 -5.28 -1.94 -9.75
C LEU A 95 -4.75 -3.33 -10.12
N ALA A 96 -5.60 -4.21 -10.68
CA ALA A 96 -5.18 -5.52 -11.12
C ALA A 96 -4.15 -5.41 -12.26
N GLY A 97 -2.97 -5.99 -12.06
CA GLY A 97 -1.85 -5.95 -12.98
C GLY A 97 -1.12 -4.59 -13.04
N VAL A 98 -1.42 -3.66 -12.14
CA VAL A 98 -0.70 -2.38 -12.06
C VAL A 98 0.63 -2.58 -11.36
N ASP A 99 1.71 -2.12 -11.99
CA ASP A 99 3.06 -2.21 -11.40
C ASP A 99 3.34 -1.00 -10.51
N THR A 100 2.97 0.19 -10.98
CA THR A 100 3.29 1.46 -10.30
C THR A 100 2.11 2.43 -10.31
N VAL A 101 1.88 3.07 -9.16
CA VAL A 101 1.02 4.24 -9.02
C VAL A 101 1.89 5.41 -8.59
N THR A 102 1.89 6.49 -9.38
CA THR A 102 2.69 7.69 -9.10
C THR A 102 1.79 8.85 -8.72
N LEU A 103 1.97 9.39 -7.52
CA LEU A 103 1.31 10.61 -7.05
C LEU A 103 2.07 11.82 -7.54
N ASN A 104 1.38 12.72 -8.24
CA ASN A 104 1.90 13.95 -8.77
C ASN A 104 1.14 15.15 -8.21
N ASP A 105 1.81 16.30 -8.08
CA ASP A 105 1.14 17.59 -7.87
C ASP A 105 1.01 18.31 -9.21
N VAL A 106 -0.22 18.45 -9.68
CA VAL A 106 -0.55 19.15 -10.92
C VAL A 106 -1.40 20.36 -10.59
N ASN A 107 -0.78 21.55 -10.61
CA ASN A 107 -1.43 22.83 -10.29
C ASN A 107 -2.08 22.86 -8.89
N GLY A 108 -1.42 22.29 -7.87
CA GLY A 108 -1.91 22.24 -6.50
C GLY A 108 -2.94 21.15 -6.25
N LYS A 109 -3.21 20.30 -7.25
CA LYS A 109 -4.08 19.13 -7.13
C LYS A 109 -3.23 17.87 -7.17
N ILE A 110 -3.40 17.01 -6.18
CA ILE A 110 -2.79 15.68 -6.18
C ILE A 110 -3.53 14.79 -7.19
N THR A 111 -2.77 14.17 -8.09
CA THR A 111 -3.27 13.25 -9.13
C THR A 111 -2.50 11.94 -9.07
N ALA A 112 -3.11 10.84 -9.54
CA ALA A 112 -2.47 9.53 -9.65
C ALA A 112 -2.30 9.16 -11.13
N GLU A 113 -1.07 8.81 -11.50
CA GLU A 113 -0.71 8.17 -12.76
C GLU A 113 -0.53 6.67 -12.51
N ILE A 114 -0.99 5.84 -13.45
CA ILE A 114 -1.07 4.38 -13.32
C ILE A 114 -0.29 3.77 -14.48
N GLU A 115 0.68 2.93 -14.15
CA GLU A 115 1.59 2.25 -15.08
C GLU A 115 1.57 0.73 -14.88
#